data_AF-A0A0B7F9V7-F1
#
_entry.id   AF-A0A0B7F9V7-F1
#
_cell.length_a   1.000
_cell.length_b   1.000
_cell.length_c   1.000
_cell.angle_alpha   90.00
_cell.angle_beta   90.00
_cell.angle_gamma   90.00
#
_symmetry.space_group_name_H-M   'P 1'
#
loop_
_entity.id
_entity.type
_entity.pdbx_description
1 polymer ?
#
loop_
_entity_poly.entity_id
_entity_poly.type
_entity_poly.pdbx_seq_one_letter_code
_entity_poly.pdbx_strand_id
1 'polypeptide(L)'
;MDNPPTALFDSYSQDFQQLINSVREKLEAPGTNGEQRKAALRRVEMELDEADEMISQMEVEIQSMPQSLRGTYNTRVRGLKTELARWKKSAKDLHVQSSRSELFNNATSGADDPYADDAGNQRTRLLAGTQSLADSSRRLEDSHRIALETEDVGTDILRSLRVQREQIEHTRDTLGGADRSIDRASGTLKQMITRMYRQRYITWAIIAILVILIVLILWFKLS
;
A
#
# COMPACT_ATOMS: atom_id res chain seq x y z
N MET A 1 -32.48 -0.34 -1.06
CA MET A 1 -31.41 -1.26 -1.50
C MET A 1 -30.19 -0.81 -0.73
N ASP A 2 -29.98 -1.43 0.42
CA ASP A 2 -28.95 -0.98 1.37
C ASP A 2 -27.64 -1.63 0.92
N ASN A 3 -26.82 -0.90 0.18
CA ASN A 3 -25.48 -1.35 -0.13
C ASN A 3 -24.76 -1.60 1.20
N PRO A 4 -24.13 -2.78 1.40
CA PRO A 4 -23.40 -3.02 2.61
C PRO A 4 -22.30 -1.95 2.74
N PRO A 5 -22.00 -1.47 3.96
CA PRO A 5 -21.01 -0.40 4.19
C PRO A 5 -19.60 -0.74 3.67
N THR A 6 -19.37 -1.98 3.23
CA THR A 6 -18.12 -2.44 2.61
C THR A 6 -18.11 -2.28 1.08
N ALA A 7 -19.27 -2.13 0.42
CA ALA A 7 -19.35 -2.08 -1.05
C ALA A 7 -18.62 -0.86 -1.65
N LEU A 8 -18.70 0.29 -0.98
CA LEU A 8 -17.98 1.51 -1.39
C LEU A 8 -16.46 1.35 -1.26
N PHE A 9 -16.01 0.73 -0.17
CA PHE A 9 -14.60 0.40 0.00
C PHE A 9 -14.11 -0.53 -1.10
N ASP A 10 -14.88 -1.59 -1.41
CA ASP A 10 -14.52 -2.56 -2.43
C ASP A 10 -14.48 -1.93 -3.82
N SER A 11 -15.38 -0.98 -4.15
CA SER A 11 -15.32 -0.22 -5.41
C SER A 11 -14.07 0.65 -5.48
N TYR A 12 -13.77 1.43 -4.43
CA TYR A 12 -12.55 2.26 -4.42
C TYR A 12 -11.28 1.41 -4.48
N SER A 13 -11.27 0.24 -3.84
CA SER A 13 -10.16 -0.71 -3.93
C SER A 13 -10.00 -1.27 -5.34
N GLN A 14 -11.09 -1.49 -6.07
CA GLN A 14 -11.04 -1.96 -7.45
C GLN A 14 -10.53 -0.87 -8.39
N ASP A 15 -10.99 0.36 -8.22
CA ASP A 15 -10.54 1.51 -9.01
C ASP A 15 -9.05 1.79 -8.76
N PHE A 16 -8.60 1.73 -7.50
CA PHE A 16 -7.17 1.80 -7.15
C PHE A 16 -6.35 0.75 -7.90
N GLN A 17 -6.80 -0.51 -7.93
CA GLN A 17 -6.09 -1.58 -8.63
C GLN A 17 -6.04 -1.35 -10.15
N GLN A 18 -7.08 -0.77 -10.75
CA GLN A 18 -7.08 -0.40 -12.16
C GLN A 18 -6.04 0.70 -12.45
N LEU A 19 -5.98 1.72 -11.60
CA LEU A 19 -4.98 2.80 -11.72
C LEU A 19 -3.56 2.25 -11.60
N ILE A 20 -3.28 1.40 -10.62
CA ILE A 20 -1.96 0.77 -10.46
C ILE A 20 -1.57 -0.09 -11.67
N ASN A 21 -2.51 -0.83 -12.24
CA ASN A 21 -2.25 -1.61 -13.45
C ASN A 21 -1.94 -0.71 -14.66
N SER A 22 -2.65 0.41 -14.82
CA SER A 22 -2.37 1.38 -15.89
C SER A 22 -0.99 2.03 -15.70
N VAL A 23 -0.66 2.41 -14.47
CA VAL A 23 0.66 2.95 -14.11
C VAL A 23 1.75 1.94 -14.47
N ARG A 24 1.58 0.67 -14.08
CA ARG A 24 2.53 -0.39 -14.36
C ARG A 24 2.77 -0.58 -15.86
N GLU A 25 1.70 -0.65 -16.65
CA GLU A 25 1.79 -0.83 -18.12
C GLU A 25 2.58 0.32 -18.77
N LYS A 26 2.28 1.57 -18.36
CA LYS A 26 2.98 2.76 -18.87
C LYS A 26 4.43 2.84 -18.42
N LEU A 27 4.76 2.25 -17.27
CA LEU A 27 6.10 2.21 -16.71
C LEU A 27 6.97 1.12 -17.36
N GLU A 28 6.38 -0.02 -17.71
CA GLU A 28 7.06 -1.14 -18.40
C GLU A 28 7.25 -0.86 -19.90
N ALA A 29 6.38 -0.07 -20.54
CA ALA A 29 6.49 0.34 -21.94
C ALA A 29 6.74 1.86 -22.10
N PRO A 30 7.89 2.39 -21.63
CA PRO A 30 8.20 3.80 -21.82
C PRO A 30 8.33 4.09 -23.33
N GLY A 31 7.58 5.08 -23.82
CA GLY A 31 7.56 5.45 -25.24
C GLY A 31 8.97 5.61 -25.84
N THR A 32 9.11 5.29 -27.13
CA THR A 32 10.40 5.26 -27.84
C THR A 32 11.03 6.64 -28.02
N ASN A 33 10.25 7.72 -27.96
CA ASN A 33 10.70 9.10 -28.06
C ASN A 33 10.74 9.79 -26.68
N GLY A 34 11.77 10.60 -26.41
CA GLY A 34 11.93 11.32 -25.13
C GLY A 34 10.71 12.18 -24.75
N GLU A 35 10.11 12.86 -25.73
CA GLU A 35 8.90 13.67 -25.50
C GLU A 35 7.65 12.83 -25.18
N GLN A 36 7.49 11.68 -25.85
CA GLN A 36 6.41 10.73 -25.54
C GLN A 36 6.61 10.10 -24.16
N ARG A 37 7.86 9.80 -23.79
CA ARG A 37 8.23 9.27 -22.46
C ARG A 37 7.92 10.29 -21.37
N LYS A 38 8.21 11.57 -21.58
CA LYS A 38 7.90 12.66 -20.64
C LYS A 38 6.39 12.87 -20.49
N ALA A 39 5.63 12.81 -21.58
CA ALA A 39 4.18 12.87 -21.54
C ALA A 39 3.57 11.66 -20.80
N ALA A 40 4.12 10.47 -21.01
CA ALA A 40 3.72 9.26 -20.29
C ALA A 40 4.02 9.35 -18.78
N LEU A 41 5.20 9.85 -18.40
CA LEU A 41 5.58 10.06 -16.99
C LEU A 41 4.65 11.05 -16.29
N ARG A 42 4.29 12.17 -16.92
CA ARG A 42 3.30 13.12 -16.35
C ARG A 42 1.92 12.49 -16.15
N ARG A 43 1.48 11.62 -17.08
CA ARG A 43 0.22 10.89 -16.92
C ARG A 43 0.29 9.90 -15.77
N VAL A 44 1.42 9.22 -15.61
CA VAL A 44 1.65 8.32 -14.48
C VAL A 44 1.64 9.07 -13.15
N GLU A 45 2.25 10.25 -13.07
CA GLU A 45 2.20 11.10 -11.87
C GLU A 45 0.75 11.47 -11.51
N MET A 46 -0.06 11.90 -12.50
CA MET A 46 -1.47 12.22 -12.28
C MET A 46 -2.29 11.00 -11.80
N GLU A 47 -2.07 9.82 -12.37
CA GLU A 47 -2.75 8.58 -11.95
C GLU A 47 -2.31 8.11 -10.56
N LEU A 48 -1.06 8.36 -10.18
CA LEU A 48 -0.56 8.09 -8.82
C LEU A 48 -1.16 9.03 -7.78
N ASP A 49 -1.48 10.27 -8.15
CA ASP A 49 -2.19 11.21 -7.29
C ASP A 49 -3.67 10.83 -7.14
N GLU A 50 -4.32 10.41 -8.22
CA GLU A 50 -5.70 9.88 -8.18
C GLU A 50 -5.78 8.60 -7.32
N ALA A 51 -4.79 7.72 -7.42
CA ALA A 51 -4.70 6.53 -6.58
C ALA A 51 -4.50 6.88 -5.08
N ASP A 52 -3.83 7.99 -4.77
CA ASP A 52 -3.70 8.52 -3.40
C ASP A 52 -5.05 9.02 -2.87
N GLU A 53 -5.83 9.69 -3.71
CA GLU A 53 -7.19 10.13 -3.38
C GLU A 53 -8.10 8.93 -3.09
N MET A 54 -8.06 7.87 -3.91
CA MET A 54 -8.82 6.64 -3.65
C MET A 54 -8.48 6.01 -2.30
N ILE A 55 -7.20 6.02 -1.91
CA ILE A 55 -6.76 5.59 -0.57
C ILE A 55 -7.37 6.47 0.51
N SER A 56 -7.40 7.80 0.33
CA SER A 56 -8.02 8.72 1.28
C SER A 56 -9.52 8.43 1.46
N GLN A 57 -10.25 8.21 0.36
CA GLN A 57 -11.67 7.85 0.40
C GLN A 57 -11.91 6.51 1.11
N MET A 58 -11.05 5.51 0.87
CA MET A 58 -11.09 4.24 1.59
C MET A 58 -10.89 4.43 3.11
N GLU A 59 -10.02 5.35 3.55
CA GLU A 59 -9.81 5.65 4.97
C GLU A 59 -11.02 6.33 5.61
N VAL A 60 -11.69 7.24 4.89
CA VAL A 60 -12.95 7.86 5.34
C VAL A 60 -14.02 6.79 5.51
N GLU A 61 -14.16 5.89 4.54
CA GLU A 61 -15.19 4.84 4.58
C GLU A 61 -14.93 3.83 5.72
N ILE A 62 -13.67 3.53 6.04
CA ILE A 62 -13.34 2.69 7.22
C ILE A 62 -13.88 3.32 8.52
N GLN A 63 -13.98 4.66 8.62
CA GLN A 63 -14.52 5.33 9.79
C GLN A 63 -16.04 5.15 9.95
N SER A 64 -16.76 4.88 8.86
CA SER A 64 -18.20 4.58 8.90
C SER A 64 -18.48 3.10 9.26
N MET A 65 -17.49 2.21 9.11
CA MET A 65 -17.64 0.76 9.33
C MET A 65 -17.73 0.33 10.82
N PRO A 66 -18.31 -0.86 11.11
CA PRO A 66 -18.31 -1.47 12.44
C PRO A 66 -16.90 -1.76 12.99
N GLN A 67 -16.68 -1.54 14.29
CA GLN A 67 -15.38 -1.71 14.96
C GLN A 67 -14.74 -3.09 14.75
N SER A 68 -15.55 -4.15 14.65
CA SER A 68 -15.08 -5.53 14.40
C SER A 68 -14.40 -5.70 13.04
N LEU A 69 -14.75 -4.90 12.04
CA LEU A 69 -14.19 -4.98 10.68
C LEU A 69 -13.04 -4.00 10.46
N ARG A 70 -13.00 -2.88 11.20
CA ARG A 70 -11.99 -1.82 11.00
C ARG A 70 -10.55 -2.32 11.03
N GLY A 71 -10.22 -3.28 11.90
CA GLY A 71 -8.84 -3.80 12.00
C GLY A 71 -8.36 -4.47 10.71
N THR A 72 -9.22 -5.28 10.08
CA THR A 72 -8.90 -5.98 8.84
C THR A 72 -8.74 -5.01 7.67
N TYR A 73 -9.64 -4.03 7.54
CA TYR A 73 -9.61 -3.07 6.43
C TYR A 73 -8.47 -2.04 6.58
N ASN A 74 -8.15 -1.60 7.79
CA ASN A 74 -6.96 -0.77 8.04
C ASN A 74 -5.67 -1.48 7.63
N THR A 75 -5.57 -2.79 7.87
CA THR A 75 -4.41 -3.59 7.46
C THR A 75 -4.29 -3.64 5.93
N ARG A 76 -5.42 -3.78 5.22
CA ARG A 76 -5.46 -3.73 3.75
C ARG A 76 -5.01 -2.37 3.21
N VAL A 77 -5.55 -1.27 3.73
CA VAL A 77 -5.16 0.09 3.31
C VAL A 77 -3.68 0.37 3.53
N ARG A 78 -3.09 -0.10 4.64
CA ARG A 78 -1.63 -0.02 4.85
C ARG A 78 -0.86 -0.73 3.74
N GLY A 79 -1.31 -1.92 3.32
CA GLY A 79 -0.74 -2.64 2.18
C GLY A 79 -0.80 -1.81 0.89
N LEU A 80 -1.97 -1.24 0.56
CA LEU A 80 -2.15 -0.40 -0.63
C LEU A 80 -1.26 0.86 -0.58
N LYS A 81 -1.12 1.50 0.59
CA LYS A 81 -0.18 2.62 0.79
C LYS A 81 1.26 2.24 0.51
N THR A 82 1.70 1.05 0.95
CA THR A 82 3.06 0.59 0.67
C THR A 82 3.28 0.29 -0.81
N GLU A 83 2.26 -0.21 -1.51
CA GLU A 83 2.30 -0.45 -2.95
C GLU A 83 2.38 0.88 -3.72
N LEU A 84 1.50 1.83 -3.41
CA LEU A 84 1.52 3.18 -3.99
C LEU A 84 2.89 3.86 -3.80
N ALA A 85 3.49 3.76 -2.61
CA ALA A 85 4.82 4.30 -2.34
C ALA A 85 5.92 3.67 -3.21
N ARG A 86 5.84 2.36 -3.49
CA ARG A 86 6.78 1.68 -4.41
C ARG A 86 6.66 2.23 -5.84
N TRP A 87 5.44 2.40 -6.32
CA TRP A 87 5.19 2.91 -7.67
C TRP A 87 5.55 4.40 -7.81
N LYS A 88 5.24 5.25 -6.82
CA LYS A 88 5.71 6.65 -6.74
C LYS A 88 7.24 6.74 -6.83
N LYS A 89 7.96 5.89 -6.09
CA LYS A 89 9.42 5.82 -6.16
C LYS A 89 9.90 5.40 -7.55
N SER A 90 9.33 4.35 -8.12
CA SER A 90 9.73 3.85 -9.44
C SER A 90 9.50 4.88 -10.55
N ALA A 91 8.39 5.64 -10.49
CA ALA A 91 8.12 6.74 -11.41
C ALA A 91 9.16 7.86 -11.28
N LYS A 92 9.51 8.25 -10.04
CA LYS A 92 10.55 9.27 -9.78
C LYS A 92 11.92 8.85 -10.29
N ASP A 93 12.33 7.60 -10.07
CA ASP A 93 13.61 7.07 -10.55
C ASP A 93 13.70 7.12 -12.09
N LEU A 94 12.62 6.78 -12.78
CA LEU A 94 12.53 6.86 -14.25
C LEU A 94 12.53 8.30 -14.77
N HIS A 95 11.90 9.23 -14.06
CA HIS A 95 11.93 10.66 -14.37
C HIS A 95 13.37 11.21 -14.33
N VAL A 96 14.13 10.84 -13.30
CA VAL A 96 15.55 11.23 -13.16
C VAL A 96 16.40 10.61 -14.26
N GLN A 97 16.19 9.33 -14.60
CA GLN A 97 16.91 8.67 -15.69
C GLN A 97 16.63 9.32 -17.06
N SER A 98 15.37 9.61 -17.36
CA SER A 98 14.98 10.25 -18.63
C SER A 98 15.63 11.62 -18.79
N SER A 99 15.63 12.43 -17.73
CA SER A 99 16.25 13.76 -17.71
C SER A 99 17.76 13.67 -17.95
N ARG A 100 18.43 12.64 -17.41
CA ARG A 100 19.87 12.41 -17.57
C ARG A 100 20.24 11.98 -19.00
N SER A 101 19.42 11.17 -19.65
CA SER A 101 19.66 10.75 -21.04
C SER A 101 19.52 11.89 -22.06
N GLU A 102 18.57 12.81 -21.84
CA GLU A 102 18.42 13.99 -22.72
C GLU A 102 19.63 14.93 -22.61
N LEU A 103 20.19 15.09 -21.41
CA LEU A 103 21.40 15.88 -21.19
C LEU A 103 22.62 15.32 -21.93
N PHE A 104 22.77 13.99 -21.97
CA PHE A 104 23.90 13.34 -22.62
C PHE A 104 23.80 13.38 -24.16
N ASN A 105 22.59 13.25 -24.72
CA ASN A 105 22.37 13.36 -26.16
C ASN A 105 22.47 14.80 -26.69
N ASN A 106 22.17 15.82 -25.88
CA ASN A 106 22.31 17.22 -26.28
C ASN A 106 23.77 17.72 -26.20
N ALA A 107 24.60 17.11 -25.34
CA ALA A 107 26.02 17.44 -25.22
C ALA A 107 26.86 16.95 -26.42
N THR A 108 26.42 15.89 -27.11
CA THR A 108 27.11 15.32 -28.27
C THR A 108 26.70 15.92 -29.61
N SER A 109 25.58 16.64 -29.68
CA SER A 109 25.03 17.21 -30.92
C SER A 109 25.48 18.65 -31.21
N GLY A 110 26.29 19.26 -30.34
CA GLY A 110 26.83 20.62 -30.50
C GLY A 110 28.28 20.70 -31.01
N ALA A 111 28.88 19.59 -31.43
CA ALA A 111 30.32 19.52 -31.70
C ALA A 111 30.65 18.77 -33.00
N ASP A 112 30.26 19.29 -34.16
CA ASP A 112 30.99 19.01 -35.41
C ASP A 112 30.64 20.00 -36.54
N ASP A 113 31.38 21.09 -36.64
CA ASP A 113 31.66 21.72 -37.95
C ASP A 113 33.03 22.42 -37.91
N PRO A 114 34.09 21.78 -38.42
CA PRO A 114 35.45 22.31 -38.40
C PRO A 114 35.76 23.33 -39.53
N TYR A 115 34.79 23.77 -40.35
CA TYR A 115 35.06 24.61 -41.53
C TYR A 115 34.40 26.01 -41.57
N ALA A 116 33.78 26.49 -40.48
CA ALA A 116 33.17 27.82 -40.45
C ALA A 116 34.14 28.94 -40.00
N ASP A 117 34.20 29.99 -40.83
CA ASP A 117 35.04 31.20 -40.84
C ASP A 117 35.39 31.88 -39.48
N ASP A 118 36.64 32.33 -39.35
CA ASP A 118 37.45 32.43 -38.10
C ASP A 118 37.16 33.66 -37.21
N ALA A 119 36.72 34.80 -37.74
CA ALA A 119 36.55 36.03 -36.94
C ALA A 119 35.15 36.20 -36.31
N GLY A 120 34.10 35.78 -37.01
CA GLY A 120 32.73 35.78 -36.48
C GLY A 120 32.48 34.65 -35.50
N ASN A 121 33.10 33.49 -35.74
CA ASN A 121 32.95 32.31 -34.91
C ASN A 121 33.50 32.47 -33.50
N GLN A 122 34.58 33.23 -33.30
CA GLN A 122 35.17 33.35 -31.97
C GLN A 122 34.26 34.12 -31.01
N ARG A 123 33.58 35.18 -31.47
CA ARG A 123 32.60 35.93 -30.67
C ARG A 123 31.32 35.13 -30.45
N THR A 124 30.84 34.43 -31.46
CA THR A 124 29.69 33.52 -31.35
C THR A 124 30.00 32.36 -30.39
N ARG A 125 31.22 31.83 -30.41
CA ARG A 125 31.70 30.76 -29.52
C ARG A 125 31.89 31.23 -28.08
N LEU A 126 32.35 32.47 -27.87
CA LEU A 126 32.41 33.07 -26.54
C LEU A 126 31.02 33.35 -25.99
N LEU A 127 30.10 33.91 -26.79
CA LEU A 127 28.72 34.12 -26.38
C LEU A 127 28.01 32.79 -26.07
N ALA A 128 28.14 31.80 -26.94
CA ALA A 128 27.63 30.44 -26.72
C ALA A 128 28.27 29.79 -25.49
N GLY A 129 29.57 29.99 -25.28
CA GLY A 129 30.28 29.56 -24.07
C GLY A 129 29.72 30.21 -22.81
N THR A 130 29.51 31.52 -22.81
CA THR A 130 28.92 32.24 -21.66
C THR A 130 27.48 31.86 -21.39
N GLN A 131 26.69 31.62 -22.44
CA GLN A 131 25.31 31.19 -22.31
C GLN A 131 25.22 29.75 -21.80
N SER A 132 26.09 28.85 -22.28
CA SER A 132 26.25 27.49 -21.76
C SER A 132 26.69 27.49 -20.29
N LEU A 133 27.58 28.40 -19.90
CA LEU A 133 28.05 28.52 -18.52
C LEU A 133 26.96 29.06 -17.59
N ALA A 134 26.21 30.06 -18.03
CA ALA A 134 25.07 30.60 -17.30
C ALA A 134 23.96 29.55 -17.13
N ASP A 135 23.67 28.77 -18.19
CA ASP A 135 22.70 27.68 -18.13
C ASP A 135 23.19 26.54 -17.23
N SER A 136 24.48 26.21 -17.28
CA SER A 136 25.11 25.23 -16.38
C SER A 136 25.06 25.67 -14.92
N SER A 137 25.30 26.95 -14.64
CA SER A 137 25.21 27.54 -13.30
C SER A 137 23.79 27.43 -12.75
N ARG A 138 22.78 27.77 -13.57
CA ARG A 138 21.37 27.67 -13.19
C ARG A 138 20.95 26.23 -12.94
N ARG A 139 21.45 25.28 -13.74
CA ARG A 139 21.20 23.85 -13.58
C ARG A 139 21.90 23.25 -12.35
N LEU A 140 23.06 23.79 -11.95
CA LEU A 140 23.74 23.41 -10.71
C LEU A 140 22.92 23.84 -9.49
N GLU A 141 22.36 25.05 -9.53
CA GLU A 141 21.46 25.56 -8.49
C GLU A 141 20.18 24.72 -8.40
N ASP A 142 19.59 24.37 -9.55
CA ASP A 142 18.44 23.47 -9.62
C ASP A 142 18.76 22.05 -9.13
N SER A 143 19.93 21.50 -9.48
CA SER A 143 20.36 20.18 -9.01
C SER A 143 20.61 20.18 -7.50
N HIS A 144 21.17 21.25 -6.97
CA HIS A 144 21.36 21.43 -5.53
C HIS A 144 20.01 21.50 -4.80
N ARG A 145 19.05 22.23 -5.35
CA ARG A 145 17.67 22.28 -4.82
C ARG A 145 17.00 20.91 -4.83
N ILE A 146 17.08 20.17 -5.94
CA ILE A 146 16.49 18.83 -6.06
C ILE A 146 17.19 17.83 -5.12
N ALA A 147 18.51 17.97 -4.92
CA ALA A 147 19.26 17.14 -3.98
C ALA A 147 18.79 17.38 -2.53
N LEU A 148 18.59 18.64 -2.14
CA LEU A 148 18.04 18.99 -0.82
C LEU A 148 16.61 18.47 -0.64
N GLU A 149 15.76 18.60 -1.65
CA GLU A 149 14.40 18.04 -1.61
C GLU A 149 14.44 16.50 -1.50
N THR A 150 15.41 15.86 -2.16
CA THR A 150 15.59 14.41 -2.08
C THR A 150 16.15 13.96 -0.73
N GLU A 151 16.99 14.77 -0.09
CA GLU A 151 17.44 14.55 1.29
C GLU A 151 16.28 14.65 2.28
N ASP A 152 15.39 15.62 2.09
CA ASP A 152 14.20 15.80 2.93
C ASP A 152 13.25 14.61 2.80
N VAL A 153 12.94 14.19 1.57
CA VAL A 153 12.16 12.98 1.29
C VAL A 153 12.85 11.73 1.85
N GLY A 154 14.18 11.64 1.76
CA GLY A 154 14.96 10.54 2.35
C GLY A 154 14.83 10.50 3.87
N THR A 155 14.84 11.67 4.52
CA THR A 155 14.65 11.82 5.96
C THR A 155 13.24 11.40 6.38
N ASP A 156 12.22 11.79 5.64
CA ASP A 156 10.84 11.37 5.88
C ASP A 156 10.63 9.86 5.70
N ILE A 157 11.30 9.25 4.71
CA ILE A 157 11.31 7.79 4.54
C ILE A 157 11.95 7.12 5.76
N LEU A 158 13.10 7.63 6.25
CA LEU A 158 13.74 7.08 7.45
C LEU A 158 12.84 7.22 8.69
N ARG A 159 12.13 8.35 8.82
CA ARG A 159 11.16 8.57 9.89
C ARG A 159 9.99 7.58 9.80
N SER A 160 9.45 7.38 8.59
CA SER A 160 8.39 6.40 8.32
C SER A 160 8.83 4.97 8.63
N LEU A 161 10.04 4.57 8.21
CA LEU A 161 10.59 3.26 8.51
C LEU A 161 10.77 3.03 10.01
N ARG A 162 11.17 4.07 10.76
CA ARG A 162 11.27 4.01 12.23
C ARG A 162 9.89 3.80 12.87
N VAL A 163 8.87 4.56 12.44
CA VAL A 163 7.49 4.40 12.92
C VAL A 163 6.94 3.02 12.54
N GLN A 164 7.21 2.53 11.34
CA GLN A 164 6.82 1.19 10.89
C GLN A 164 7.50 0.09 11.73
N ARG A 165 8.79 0.24 12.07
CA ARG A 165 9.51 -0.68 12.97
C ARG A 165 8.86 -0.72 14.35
N GLU A 166 8.58 0.45 14.92
CA GLU A 166 7.93 0.58 16.23
C GLU A 166 6.53 -0.04 16.21
N GLN A 167 5.78 0.13 15.12
CA GLN A 167 4.48 -0.50 14.94
C GLN A 167 4.57 -2.03 14.78
N ILE A 168 5.59 -2.56 14.10
CA ILE A 168 5.83 -4.02 14.00
C ILE A 168 6.19 -4.59 15.38
N GLU A 169 7.00 -3.88 16.18
CA GLU A 169 7.37 -4.27 17.54
C GLU A 169 6.13 -4.29 18.45
N HIS A 170 5.31 -3.24 18.41
CA HIS A 170 4.04 -3.19 19.15
C HIS A 170 3.03 -4.25 18.69
N THR A 171 2.97 -4.56 17.39
CA THR A 171 2.07 -5.59 16.86
C THR A 171 2.49 -6.98 17.31
N ARG A 172 3.80 -7.26 17.44
CA ARG A 172 4.31 -8.50 18.03
C ARG A 172 3.93 -8.65 19.51
N ASP A 173 4.04 -7.58 20.29
CA ASP A 173 3.62 -7.58 21.70
C ASP A 173 2.10 -7.75 21.85
N THR A 174 1.31 -7.14 20.96
CA THR A 174 -0.15 -7.23 20.98
C THR A 174 -0.66 -8.59 20.50
N LEU A 175 -0.02 -9.20 19.50
CA LEU A 175 -0.32 -10.58 19.05
C LEU A 175 0.00 -11.62 20.13
N GLY A 176 1.08 -11.45 20.91
CA GLY A 176 1.34 -12.27 22.09
C GLY A 176 0.34 -12.06 23.24
N GLY A 177 -0.42 -10.96 23.23
CA GLY A 177 -1.56 -10.71 24.11
C GLY A 177 -2.88 -11.31 23.59
N ALA A 178 -3.06 -11.34 22.26
CA ALA A 178 -4.24 -11.89 21.60
C ALA A 178 -4.37 -13.42 21.80
N ASP A 179 -3.25 -14.16 21.72
CA ASP A 179 -3.22 -15.61 22.05
C ASP A 179 -3.71 -15.88 23.48
N ARG A 180 -3.31 -15.05 24.46
CA ARG A 180 -3.76 -15.14 25.86
C ARG A 180 -5.24 -14.80 26.06
N SER A 181 -5.87 -14.08 25.13
CA SER A 181 -7.32 -13.79 25.15
C SER A 181 -8.13 -14.89 24.47
N ILE A 182 -7.56 -15.55 23.47
CA ILE A 182 -8.10 -16.76 22.82
C ILE A 182 -8.08 -17.96 23.78
N ASP A 183 -7.03 -18.11 24.59
CA ASP A 183 -6.95 -19.16 25.60
C ASP A 183 -7.98 -19.00 26.72
N ARG A 184 -8.34 -17.76 27.08
CA ARG A 184 -9.40 -17.49 28.07
C ARG A 184 -10.79 -17.73 27.50
N ALA A 185 -11.02 -17.40 26.22
CA ALA A 185 -12.27 -17.70 25.54
C ALA A 185 -12.46 -19.22 25.32
N SER A 186 -11.40 -19.95 24.96
CA SER A 186 -11.44 -21.41 24.77
C SER A 186 -11.71 -22.17 26.08
N GLY A 187 -11.17 -21.69 27.21
CA GLY A 187 -11.44 -22.25 28.54
C GLY A 187 -12.92 -22.17 28.95
N THR A 188 -13.58 -21.04 28.67
CA THR A 188 -15.01 -20.86 29.01
C THR A 188 -15.92 -21.72 28.12
N LEU A 189 -15.63 -21.83 26.82
CA LEU A 189 -16.35 -22.73 25.91
C LEU A 189 -16.21 -24.20 26.34
N LYS A 190 -15.00 -24.66 26.70
CA LYS A 190 -14.77 -26.03 27.19
C LYS A 190 -15.53 -26.31 28.48
N GLN A 191 -15.68 -25.32 29.35
CA GLN A 191 -16.47 -25.44 30.58
C GLN A 191 -17.98 -25.52 30.29
N MET A 192 -18.50 -24.80 29.30
CA MET A 192 -19.90 -24.94 28.86
C MET A 192 -20.17 -26.30 28.21
N ILE A 193 -19.27 -26.78 27.35
CA ILE A 193 -19.42 -28.08 26.67
C ILE A 193 -19.45 -29.23 27.70
N THR A 194 -18.54 -29.24 28.67
CA THR A 194 -18.50 -30.28 29.71
C THR A 194 -19.73 -30.25 30.63
N ARG A 195 -20.26 -29.06 30.96
CA ARG A 195 -21.54 -28.92 31.70
C ARG A 195 -22.71 -29.48 30.89
N MET A 196 -22.77 -29.22 29.59
CA MET A 196 -23.82 -29.73 28.70
C MET A 196 -23.83 -31.27 28.65
N TYR A 197 -22.65 -31.91 28.52
CA TYR A 197 -22.57 -33.38 28.54
C TYR A 197 -23.03 -33.97 29.89
N ARG A 198 -22.66 -33.35 31.01
CA ARG A 198 -23.09 -33.78 32.34
C ARG A 198 -24.61 -33.71 32.50
N GLN A 199 -25.23 -32.61 32.07
CA GLN A 199 -26.68 -32.47 32.10
C GLN A 199 -27.38 -33.53 31.27
N ARG A 200 -26.90 -33.78 30.04
CA ARG A 200 -27.46 -34.84 29.18
C ARG A 200 -27.39 -36.22 29.83
N TYR A 201 -26.27 -36.57 30.47
CA TYR A 201 -26.12 -37.86 31.15
C TYR A 201 -27.10 -38.02 32.33
N ILE A 202 -27.26 -36.96 33.16
CA ILE A 202 -28.21 -36.97 34.28
C ILE A 202 -29.64 -37.19 33.79
N THR A 203 -30.05 -36.52 32.70
CA THR A 203 -31.39 -36.69 32.12
C THR A 203 -31.62 -38.13 31.65
N TRP A 204 -30.66 -38.74 30.95
CA TRP A 204 -30.75 -40.14 30.53
C TRP A 204 -30.81 -41.12 31.70
N ALA A 205 -30.05 -40.88 32.77
CA ALA A 205 -30.06 -41.70 33.97
C ALA A 205 -31.43 -41.68 34.67
N ILE A 206 -32.06 -40.50 34.80
CA ILE A 206 -33.40 -40.36 35.39
C ILE A 206 -34.44 -41.12 34.57
N ILE A 207 -34.41 -40.98 33.24
CA ILE A 207 -35.33 -41.70 32.34
C ILE A 207 -35.15 -43.23 32.50
N ALA A 208 -33.92 -43.72 32.53
CA ALA A 208 -33.65 -45.15 32.70
C ALA A 208 -34.19 -45.70 34.03
N ILE A 209 -33.99 -44.98 35.13
CA ILE A 209 -34.54 -45.37 36.45
C ILE A 209 -36.07 -45.42 36.40
N LEU A 210 -36.71 -44.42 35.78
CA LEU A 210 -38.17 -44.36 35.65
C LEU A 210 -38.73 -45.56 34.89
N VAL A 211 -38.07 -45.95 33.79
CA VAL A 211 -38.45 -47.13 32.99
C VAL A 211 -38.28 -48.41 33.81
N ILE A 212 -37.17 -48.57 34.54
CA ILE A 212 -36.94 -49.75 35.40
C ILE A 212 -38.03 -49.86 36.47
N LEU A 213 -38.42 -48.74 37.09
CA LEU A 213 -39.45 -48.71 38.13
C LEU A 213 -40.82 -49.10 37.57
N ILE A 214 -41.18 -48.62 36.38
CA ILE A 214 -42.41 -49.02 35.68
C ILE A 214 -42.41 -50.52 35.39
N VAL A 215 -41.30 -51.06 34.87
CA VAL A 215 -41.18 -52.50 34.57
C VAL A 215 -41.30 -53.34 35.85
N LEU A 216 -40.66 -52.94 36.95
CA LEU A 216 -40.78 -53.63 38.24
C LEU A 216 -42.22 -53.64 38.77
N ILE A 217 -42.92 -52.50 38.71
CA ILE A 217 -44.32 -52.42 39.14
C ILE A 217 -45.20 -53.34 38.29
N LEU A 218 -45.00 -53.34 36.97
CA LEU A 218 -45.75 -54.23 36.08
C LEU A 218 -45.47 -55.69 36.39
N TRP A 219 -44.22 -56.05 36.65
CA TRP A 219 -43.85 -57.42 37.01
C TRP A 219 -44.48 -57.85 38.33
N PHE A 220 -44.43 -57.01 39.38
CA PHE A 220 -45.08 -57.30 40.67
C PHE A 220 -46.61 -57.29 40.64
N LYS A 221 -47.22 -56.56 39.71
CA LYS A 221 -48.68 -56.53 39.56
C LYS A 221 -49.20 -57.72 38.75
N LEU A 222 -48.41 -58.20 37.80
CA LEU A 222 -48.79 -59.28 36.88
C LEU A 222 -48.40 -60.67 37.39
N SER A 223 -47.40 -60.74 38.28
CA SER A 223 -47.05 -61.93 39.08
C SER A 223 -47.86 -62.00 40.37
#